data_AF-A0A167RI58-F1
#
_entry.id   AF-A0A167RI58-F1
#
_cell.length_a   1.000
_cell.length_b   1.000
_cell.length_c   1.000
_cell.angle_alpha   90.00
_cell.angle_beta   90.00
_cell.angle_gamma   90.00
#
_symmetry.space_group_name_H-M   'P 1'
#
loop_
_entity.id
_entity.type
_entity.pdbx_description
1 polymer ?
#
loop_
_entity_poly.entity_id
_entity_poly.type
_entity_poly.pdbx_seq_one_letter_code
_entity_poly.pdbx_strand_id
1 'polypeptide(L)'
;MAREKKTRDNPPRNDQWEDQIDGFRRNRRLLRVSNIAPEATRTAFETAVRAQLRSTFGAVAVLWPPPPPSLEEASSASPSSCHMGWAMLGFSQRHHVQSAQADLAD
;
A
#
# COMPACT_ATOMS: atom_id res chain seq x y z
N MET A 1 22.18 7.08 38.53
CA MET A 1 22.55 6.84 37.12
C MET A 1 21.35 6.25 36.40
N ALA A 2 20.49 7.09 35.80
CA ALA A 2 19.28 6.63 35.12
C ALA A 2 19.64 6.25 33.67
N ARG A 3 19.36 4.99 33.31
CA ARG A 3 19.50 4.51 31.92
C ARG A 3 18.27 4.97 31.13
N GLU A 4 18.45 6.01 30.33
CA GLU A 4 17.48 6.47 29.34
C GLU A 4 17.25 5.34 28.33
N LYS A 5 16.10 4.67 28.44
CA LYS A 5 15.66 3.69 27.45
C LYS A 5 15.29 4.47 26.20
N LYS A 6 16.17 4.45 25.21
CA LYS A 6 15.94 4.89 23.83
C LYS A 6 14.73 4.12 23.28
N THR A 7 13.53 4.63 23.50
CA THR A 7 12.34 4.21 22.79
C THR A 7 12.65 4.43 21.32
N ARG A 8 12.92 3.35 20.60
CA ARG A 8 12.82 3.36 19.14
C ARG A 8 11.48 4.00 18.84
N ASP A 9 11.53 5.18 18.25
CA ASP A 9 10.41 5.86 17.63
C ASP A 9 9.89 4.93 16.53
N ASN A 10 9.13 3.92 16.95
CA ASN A 10 8.35 3.11 16.06
C ASN A 10 7.07 3.91 15.91
N PRO A 11 6.79 4.51 14.74
CA PRO A 11 5.56 5.24 14.56
C PRO A 11 4.40 4.34 14.98
N PRO A 12 3.35 4.89 15.60
CA PRO A 12 2.26 4.11 16.15
C PRO A 12 1.78 3.15 15.07
N ARG A 13 1.92 1.84 15.36
CA ARG A 13 1.45 0.79 14.48
C ARG A 13 -0.04 1.04 14.29
N ASN A 14 -0.46 1.37 13.07
CA ASN A 14 -1.87 1.51 12.80
C ASN A 14 -2.49 0.11 12.77
N ASP A 15 -3.01 -0.33 13.92
CA ASP A 15 -3.56 -1.67 14.08
C ASP A 15 -4.74 -1.92 13.13
N GLN A 16 -5.51 -0.89 12.78
CA GLN A 16 -6.60 -1.00 11.81
C GLN A 16 -6.09 -1.26 10.38
N TRP A 17 -4.96 -0.65 10.01
CA TRP A 17 -4.31 -0.92 8.73
C TRP A 17 -3.69 -2.31 8.70
N GLU A 18 -3.00 -2.69 9.78
CA GLU A 18 -2.38 -3.99 9.91
C GLU A 18 -3.42 -5.12 9.86
N ASP A 19 -4.59 -4.95 10.48
CA ASP A 19 -5.70 -5.91 10.43
C ASP A 19 -6.25 -6.09 9.01
N GLN A 20 -6.44 -4.98 8.27
CA GLN A 20 -6.90 -5.02 6.88
C GLN A 20 -5.97 -5.81 5.96
N ILE A 21 -4.66 -5.72 6.20
CA ILE A 21 -3.67 -6.41 5.36
C ILE A 21 -3.30 -7.79 5.92
N ASP A 22 -3.57 -8.10 7.19
CA ASP A 22 -3.09 -9.30 7.87
C ASP A 22 -3.52 -10.58 7.15
N GLY A 23 -4.78 -10.66 6.73
CA GLY A 23 -5.31 -11.78 5.97
C GLY A 23 -4.54 -12.03 4.68
N PHE A 24 -4.23 -10.98 3.93
CA PHE A 24 -3.41 -11.10 2.71
C PHE A 24 -1.94 -11.42 3.05
N ARG A 25 -1.38 -10.78 4.09
CA ARG A 25 0.02 -10.93 4.50
C ARG A 25 0.33 -12.36 4.94
N ARG A 26 -0.49 -12.93 5.83
CA ARG A 26 -0.34 -14.30 6.33
C ARG A 26 -0.41 -15.32 5.20
N ASN A 27 -1.26 -15.06 4.20
CA ASN A 27 -1.42 -15.93 3.05
C ASN A 27 -0.40 -15.66 1.92
N ARG A 28 0.55 -14.74 2.11
CA ARG A 28 1.51 -14.28 1.08
C ARG A 28 0.81 -13.83 -0.21
N ARG A 29 -0.30 -13.11 -0.06
CA ARG A 29 -1.14 -12.55 -1.13
C ARG A 29 -1.03 -11.02 -1.23
N LEU A 30 0.03 -10.44 -0.65
CA LEU A 30 0.33 -9.02 -0.74
C LEU A 30 1.56 -8.79 -1.60
N LEU A 31 1.46 -7.79 -2.47
CA LEU A 31 2.60 -7.16 -3.12
C LEU A 31 2.67 -5.70 -2.70
N ARG A 32 3.84 -5.22 -2.30
CA ARG A 32 4.06 -3.79 -2.09
C ARG A 32 4.56 -3.17 -3.38
N VAL A 33 3.89 -2.13 -3.85
CA VAL A 33 4.32 -1.31 -4.98
C VAL A 33 4.78 0.03 -4.44
N SER A 34 6.00 0.42 -4.77
CA SER A 34 6.62 1.68 -4.35
C SER A 34 7.10 2.45 -5.58
N ASN A 35 7.58 3.68 -5.37
CA ASN A 35 8.00 4.59 -6.45
C ASN A 35 6.83 5.09 -7.30
N ILE A 36 5.67 5.28 -6.68
CA ILE A 36 4.52 5.93 -7.31
C ILE A 36 4.84 7.42 -7.39
N ALA A 37 4.77 8.01 -8.58
CA ALA A 37 5.07 9.41 -8.82
C ALA A 37 4.13 10.31 -7.99
N PRO A 38 4.62 11.35 -7.31
CA PRO A 38 3.81 12.18 -6.40
C PRO A 38 2.68 12.94 -7.11
N GLU A 39 2.78 13.14 -8.43
CA GLU A 39 1.72 13.72 -9.27
C GLU A 39 0.61 12.73 -9.63
N ALA A 40 0.80 11.43 -9.42
CA ALA A 40 -0.18 10.41 -9.77
C ALA A 40 -1.30 10.35 -8.74
N THR A 41 -2.55 10.52 -9.17
CA THR A 41 -3.68 10.36 -8.24
C THR A 41 -3.88 8.89 -7.87
N ARG A 42 -4.43 8.62 -6.67
CA ARG A 42 -4.76 7.25 -6.25
C ARG A 42 -5.67 6.56 -7.27
N THR A 43 -6.66 7.29 -7.76
CA THR A 43 -7.61 6.80 -8.77
C THR A 43 -6.94 6.45 -10.09
N ALA A 44 -6.02 7.28 -10.59
CA ALA A 44 -5.30 7.00 -11.82
C ALA A 44 -4.42 5.76 -11.67
N PHE A 45 -3.68 5.65 -10.56
CA PHE A 45 -2.87 4.48 -10.24
C PHE A 45 -3.73 3.21 -10.12
N GLU A 46 -4.82 3.26 -9.36
CA GLU A 46 -5.75 2.13 -9.23
C GLU A 46 -6.32 1.69 -10.58
N THR A 47 -6.69 2.64 -11.43
CA THR A 47 -7.22 2.36 -12.76
C THR A 47 -6.17 1.69 -13.63
N ALA A 48 -4.93 2.19 -13.64
CA ALA A 48 -3.82 1.59 -14.38
C ALA A 48 -3.50 0.17 -13.90
N VAL A 49 -3.35 -0.02 -12.59
CA VAL A 49 -3.08 -1.33 -11.98
C VAL A 49 -4.21 -2.31 -12.28
N ARG A 50 -5.47 -1.90 -12.12
CA ARG A 50 -6.61 -2.76 -12.45
C ARG A 50 -6.66 -3.06 -13.94
N ALA A 51 -6.36 -2.10 -14.82
CA ALA A 51 -6.33 -2.35 -16.25
C ALA A 51 -5.25 -3.38 -16.64
N GLN A 52 -4.04 -3.25 -16.09
CA GLN A 52 -2.92 -4.15 -16.35
C GLN A 52 -3.13 -5.55 -15.75
N LEU A 53 -3.61 -5.63 -14.51
CA LEU A 53 -3.68 -6.89 -13.77
C LEU A 53 -5.02 -7.64 -13.92
N ARG A 54 -6.12 -6.98 -14.31
CA ARG A 54 -7.45 -7.62 -14.38
C ARG A 54 -7.52 -8.72 -15.42
N SER A 55 -6.83 -8.57 -16.55
CA SER A 55 -6.82 -9.59 -17.61
C SER A 55 -6.10 -10.86 -17.16
N THR A 56 -5.12 -10.76 -16.26
CA THR A 56 -4.24 -11.88 -15.89
C THR A 56 -4.59 -12.48 -14.53
N PHE A 57 -4.99 -11.66 -13.55
CA PHE A 57 -5.12 -12.07 -12.15
C PHE A 57 -6.52 -11.86 -11.56
N GLY A 58 -7.44 -11.28 -12.33
CA GLY A 58 -8.81 -11.01 -11.91
C GLY A 58 -8.93 -9.81 -10.97
N ALA A 59 -9.80 -9.92 -9.95
CA ALA A 59 -10.01 -8.85 -8.99
C ALA A 59 -8.78 -8.66 -8.10
N VAL A 60 -8.18 -7.46 -8.16
CA VAL A 60 -7.05 -7.03 -7.32
C VAL A 60 -7.53 -5.93 -6.38
N ALA A 61 -7.29 -6.09 -5.08
CA ALA A 61 -7.55 -5.05 -4.09
C ALA A 61 -6.36 -4.10 -4.04
N VAL A 62 -6.59 -2.80 -4.23
CA VAL A 62 -5.56 -1.78 -4.05
C VAL A 62 -5.78 -1.14 -2.68
N LEU A 63 -4.77 -1.23 -1.83
CA LEU A 63 -4.79 -0.82 -0.44
C LEU A 63 -3.79 0.32 -0.28
N TRP A 64 -4.29 1.50 0.10
CA TRP A 64 -3.45 2.66 0.37
C TRP A 64 -3.16 2.76 1.85
N PRO A 65 -1.88 2.94 2.23
CA PRO A 65 -1.56 3.15 3.62
C PRO A 65 -2.21 4.44 4.14
N PRO A 66 -2.53 4.48 5.44
CA PRO A 66 -2.96 5.71 6.09
C PRO A 66 -1.87 6.78 5.92
N PRO A 67 -2.22 8.01 5.53
CA PRO A 67 -1.25 9.10 5.49
C PRO A 67 -0.69 9.33 6.90
N PRO A 68 0.58 9.77 7.04
CA PRO A 68 1.08 10.22 8.32
C PRO A 68 0.30 11.47 8.74
N PRO A 69 0.21 11.79 10.05
CA PRO A 69 -0.56 12.93 10.55
C PRO A 69 -0.20 14.25 9.86
N SER A 70 1.08 14.46 9.54
CA SER A 70 1.55 15.65 8.81
C SER A 70 1.03 15.77 7.38
N LEU A 71 0.67 14.64 6.75
CA LEU A 71 0.14 14.57 5.39
C LEU A 71 -1.40 14.47 5.41
N GLU A 72 -2.01 14.04 6.52
CA GLU A 72 -3.44 14.09 6.75
C GLU A 72 -3.96 15.53 6.75
N GLU A 73 -3.27 16.45 7.44
CA GLU A 73 -3.60 17.88 7.40
C GLU A 73 -3.51 18.47 5.97
N ALA A 74 -2.49 18.08 5.20
CA ALA A 74 -2.36 18.48 3.79
C ALA A 74 -3.39 17.81 2.86
N SER A 75 -3.84 16.60 3.20
CA SER A 75 -4.80 15.81 2.43
C SER A 75 -6.24 16.23 2.67
N SER A 76 -6.52 17.02 3.70
CA SER A 76 -7.88 17.46 4.04
C SER A 76 -8.55 18.27 2.91
N ALA A 77 -7.76 18.80 1.96
CA ALA A 77 -8.25 19.47 0.75
C ALA A 77 -8.54 18.52 -0.43
N SER A 78 -7.93 17.32 -0.49
CA SER A 78 -8.09 16.33 -1.57
C SER A 78 -7.56 14.94 -1.16
N PRO A 79 -8.33 14.16 -0.39
CA PRO A 79 -7.88 12.86 0.14
C PRO A 79 -7.58 11.83 -0.96
N SER A 80 -8.15 12.00 -2.15
CA SER A 80 -7.98 11.12 -3.31
C SER A 80 -6.68 11.37 -4.11
N SER A 81 -6.04 12.54 -3.91
CA SER A 81 -4.86 12.95 -4.69
C SER A 81 -3.54 12.71 -3.95
N CYS A 82 -3.55 12.67 -2.62
CA CYS A 82 -2.34 12.51 -1.82
C CYS A 82 -2.06 11.03 -1.51
N HIS A 83 -0.91 10.51 -1.95
CA HIS A 83 -0.43 9.17 -1.60
C HIS A 83 1.02 9.22 -1.11
N MET A 84 1.45 8.19 -0.38
CA MET A 84 2.79 8.15 0.23
C MET A 84 3.91 7.67 -0.72
N GLY A 85 3.68 7.70 -2.04
CA GLY A 85 4.59 7.10 -3.02
C GLY A 85 4.62 5.55 -3.03
N TRP A 86 3.74 4.90 -2.28
CA TRP A 86 3.60 3.44 -2.27
C TRP A 86 2.16 3.00 -1.93
N ALA A 87 1.81 1.80 -2.39
CA ALA A 87 0.55 1.11 -2.15
C ALA A 87 0.78 -0.39 -1.93
N MET A 88 -0.25 -1.10 -1.48
CA MET A 88 -0.26 -2.56 -1.44
C MET A 88 -1.33 -3.13 -2.35
N LEU A 89 -1.00 -4.23 -3.01
CA LEU A 89 -1.90 -4.98 -3.87
C LEU A 89 -2.24 -6.31 -3.20
N GLY A 90 -3.51 -6.49 -2.88
CA GLY A 90 -4.09 -7.72 -2.36
C GLY A 90 -4.60 -8.58 -3.49
N PHE A 91 -4.14 -9.82 -3.55
CA PHE A 91 -4.53 -10.80 -4.57
C PHE A 91 -5.41 -11.91 -3.97
N SER A 92 -6.27 -12.49 -4.79
CA SER A 92 -7.05 -13.66 -4.41
C SER A 92 -6.18 -14.90 -4.21
N GLN A 93 -5.10 -15.04 -4.99
CA GLN A 93 -4.24 -16.22 -5.01
C GLN A 93 -2.77 -15.85 -4.79
N ARG A 94 -2.02 -16.72 -4.10
CA ARG A 94 -0.59 -16.50 -3.78
C ARG A 94 0.28 -16.44 -5.03
N HIS A 95 0.03 -17.29 -6.02
CA HIS A 95 0.88 -17.35 -7.22
C HIS A 95 0.74 -16.08 -8.08
N HIS A 96 -0.41 -15.38 -8.01
CA HIS A 96 -0.58 -14.09 -8.68
C HIS A 96 0.40 -13.03 -8.18
N VAL A 97 0.83 -13.08 -6.91
CA VAL A 97 1.82 -12.12 -6.37
C VAL A 97 3.15 -12.23 -7.10
N GLN A 98 3.62 -13.46 -7.36
CA GLN A 98 4.90 -13.69 -8.02
C GLN A 98 4.85 -13.26 -9.48
N SER A 99 3.77 -13.60 -10.18
CA SER A 99 3.57 -13.19 -11.57
C SER A 99 3.40 -11.67 -11.69
N ALA A 100 2.56 -11.05 -10.85
CA ALA A 100 2.38 -9.60 -10.85
C ALA A 100 3.67 -8.85 -10.50
N GLN A 101 4.52 -9.40 -9.64
CA GLN A 101 5.83 -8.82 -9.35
C GLN A 101 6.74 -8.84 -10.59
N ALA A 102 6.65 -9.86 -11.44
CA ALA A 102 7.38 -9.90 -12.70
C ALA A 102 6.80 -8.92 -13.73
N ASP A 103 5.48 -8.88 -13.90
CA ASP A 103 4.78 -7.95 -14.81
C ASP A 103 4.96 -6.46 -14.45
N LEU A 104 5.15 -6.15 -13.16
CA LEU A 104 5.34 -4.77 -12.68
C LEU A 104 6.81 -4.37 -12.57
N ALA A 105 7.74 -5.29 -12.80
CA ALA A 105 9.19 -5.02 -12.77
C ALA A 105 9.77 -4.68 -14.16
N ASP A 106 9.00 -4.93 -15.22
CA ASP A 106 9.30 -4.56 -16.62
C ASP A 106 8.78 -3.15 -16.93
#